data_AF-A0A7K4HE45-F1
#
_entry.id   AF-A0A7K4HE45-F1
#
_cell.length_a   1.000
_cell.length_b   1.000
_cell.length_c   1.000
_cell.angle_alpha   90.00
_cell.angle_beta   90.00
_cell.angle_gamma   90.00
#
_symmetry.space_group_name_H-M   'P 1'
#
loop_
_entity.id
_entity.type
_entity.pdbx_description
1 polymer ?
#
loop_
_entity_poly.entity_id
_entity_poly.type
_entity_poly.pdbx_seq_one_letter_code
_entity_poly.pdbx_strand_id
1 'polypeptide(L)'
;MDTNDFVKDLNDAQELMRNEKYQAALVILGRLKEADKVGDFDYNLTHKLYQLISNSQSLYNQQKVLRAIKIISQEQKSISFLDLKEFVKKKEKVEIDMQILRREVEILILRSLIECKIEGNKIVF
;
A
#
# COMPACT_ATOMS: atom_id res chain seq x y z
N MET A 1 6.16 -4.18 26.01
CA MET A 1 6.16 -5.26 25.02
C MET A 1 7.53 -5.87 25.05
N ASP A 2 7.64 -7.18 25.24
CA ASP A 2 8.93 -7.87 25.18
C ASP A 2 9.24 -8.34 23.73
N THR A 3 10.42 -8.92 23.53
CA THR A 3 10.88 -9.39 22.21
C THR A 3 9.99 -10.50 21.64
N ASN A 4 9.46 -11.39 22.48
CA ASN A 4 8.63 -12.51 22.01
C ASN A 4 7.27 -11.99 21.51
N ASP A 5 6.67 -11.05 22.25
CA ASP A 5 5.45 -10.36 21.82
C ASP A 5 5.67 -9.62 20.50
N PHE A 6 6.82 -8.95 20.35
CA PHE A 6 7.18 -8.22 19.13
C PHE A 6 7.31 -9.15 17.91
N VAL A 7 7.98 -10.29 18.08
CA VAL A 7 8.14 -11.31 17.02
C VAL A 7 6.78 -11.90 16.63
N LYS A 8 5.92 -12.16 17.61
CA LYS A 8 4.58 -12.68 17.35
C LYS A 8 3.73 -11.69 16.54
N ASP A 9 3.63 -10.44 17.01
CA ASP A 9 2.89 -9.39 16.31
C ASP A 9 3.45 -9.15 14.89
N LEU A 10 4.78 -9.26 14.68
CA LEU A 10 5.38 -9.20 13.34
C LEU A 10 4.89 -10.34 12.43
N ASN A 11 4.81 -11.57 12.95
CA ASN A 11 4.33 -12.71 12.18
C ASN A 11 2.83 -12.60 11.88
N ASP A 12 2.03 -12.13 12.85
CA ASP A 12 0.60 -11.88 12.67
C ASP A 12 0.37 -10.83 11.57
N ALA A 13 1.17 -9.75 11.54
CA ALA A 13 1.13 -8.78 10.46
C ALA A 13 1.48 -9.40 9.08
N GLN A 14 2.50 -10.26 9.02
CA GLN A 14 2.86 -10.97 7.78
C GLN A 14 1.73 -11.89 7.30
N GLU A 15 1.06 -12.59 8.21
CA GLU A 15 -0.08 -13.44 7.88
C GLU A 15 -1.26 -12.62 7.34
N LEU A 16 -1.55 -11.47 7.95
CA LEU A 16 -2.55 -10.54 7.43
C LEU A 16 -2.20 -10.05 6.02
N MET A 17 -0.93 -9.74 5.75
CA MET A 17 -0.48 -9.36 4.40
C MET A 17 -0.68 -10.48 3.38
N ARG A 18 -0.35 -11.74 3.73
CA ARG A 18 -0.57 -12.91 2.85
C ARG A 18 -2.04 -13.11 2.49
N ASN A 19 -2.93 -12.75 3.41
CA ASN A 19 -4.38 -12.79 3.23
C ASN A 19 -4.95 -11.48 2.65
N GLU A 20 -4.09 -10.60 2.11
CA GLU A 20 -4.46 -9.29 1.53
C GLU A 20 -5.19 -8.33 2.48
N LYS A 21 -5.09 -8.55 3.79
CA LYS A 21 -5.67 -7.71 4.86
C LYS A 21 -4.71 -6.57 5.23
N TYR A 22 -4.26 -5.80 4.23
CA TYR A 22 -3.17 -4.82 4.39
C TYR A 22 -3.47 -3.72 5.41
N GLN A 23 -4.71 -3.23 5.49
CA GLN A 23 -5.08 -2.22 6.49
C GLN A 23 -4.93 -2.75 7.92
N ALA A 24 -5.36 -3.99 8.17
CA ALA A 24 -5.20 -4.62 9.49
C ALA A 24 -3.72 -4.86 9.81
N ALA A 25 -2.93 -5.28 8.82
CA ALA A 25 -1.48 -5.42 8.98
C ALA A 25 -0.83 -4.06 9.36
N LEU A 26 -1.19 -2.97 8.68
CA LEU A 26 -0.70 -1.63 8.99
C LEU A 26 -1.03 -1.17 10.41
N VAL A 27 -2.17 -1.57 10.98
CA VAL A 27 -2.51 -1.27 12.38
C VAL A 27 -1.54 -1.97 13.34
N ILE A 28 -1.24 -3.25 13.13
CA ILE A 28 -0.28 -4.00 13.96
C ILE A 28 1.11 -3.41 13.81
N LEU A 29 1.56 -3.19 12.58
CA LEU A 29 2.89 -2.65 12.29
C LEU A 29 3.06 -1.22 12.84
N GLY A 30 1.99 -0.42 12.86
CA GLY A 30 1.98 0.90 13.49
C GLY A 30 2.22 0.82 15.00
N ARG A 31 1.56 -0.12 15.69
CA ARG A 31 1.84 -0.37 17.11
C ARG A 31 3.27 -0.82 17.36
N LEU A 32 3.79 -1.72 16.53
CA LEU A 32 5.17 -2.20 16.63
C LEU A 32 6.17 -1.07 16.41
N LYS A 33 5.90 -0.15 15.48
CA LYS A 33 6.71 1.05 15.28
C LYS A 33 6.77 1.95 16.51
N GLU A 34 5.66 2.10 17.24
CA GLU A 34 5.67 2.86 18.49
C GLU A 34 6.41 2.12 19.61
N ALA A 35 6.31 0.79 19.67
CA ALA A 35 7.09 -0.01 20.61
C ALA A 35 8.60 0.06 20.32
N ASP A 36 9.00 0.04 19.04
CA ASP A 36 10.39 0.13 18.57
C ASP A 36 11.08 1.44 18.98
N LYS A 37 10.33 2.56 19.09
CA LYS A 37 10.90 3.85 19.52
C LYS A 37 11.38 3.86 20.97
N VAL A 38 10.85 2.98 21.82
CA VAL A 38 11.12 2.95 23.27
C VAL A 38 11.76 1.65 23.74
N GLY A 39 11.72 0.61 22.91
CA GLY A 39 12.33 -0.69 23.17
C GLY A 39 13.75 -0.80 22.61
N ASP A 40 14.50 -1.76 23.14
CA ASP A 40 15.84 -2.12 22.65
C ASP A 40 15.73 -3.45 21.89
N PHE A 41 15.14 -3.41 20.70
CA PHE A 41 15.01 -4.59 19.83
C PHE A 41 16.24 -4.75 18.95
N ASP A 42 16.54 -6.00 18.58
CA ASP A 42 17.66 -6.27 17.67
C ASP A 42 17.43 -5.61 16.30
N TYR A 43 18.53 -5.20 15.67
CA TYR A 43 18.54 -4.55 14.37
C TYR A 43 17.76 -5.34 13.30
N ASN A 44 17.84 -6.67 13.30
CA ASN A 44 17.15 -7.48 12.30
C ASN A 44 15.63 -7.39 12.44
N LEU A 45 15.11 -7.39 13.66
CA LEU A 45 13.68 -7.22 13.94
C LEU A 45 13.21 -5.81 13.54
N THR A 46 13.96 -4.79 13.94
CA THR A 46 13.66 -3.40 13.56
C THR A 46 13.68 -3.21 12.04
N HIS A 47 14.72 -3.71 11.36
CA HIS A 47 14.82 -3.66 9.91
C HIS A 47 13.65 -4.40 9.22
N LYS A 48 13.30 -5.60 9.69
CA LYS A 48 12.15 -6.36 9.18
C LYS A 48 10.83 -5.59 9.38
N LEU A 49 10.63 -4.94 10.53
CA LEU A 49 9.46 -4.10 10.79
C LEU A 49 9.31 -3.00 9.73
N TYR A 50 10.36 -2.21 9.49
CA TYR A 50 10.31 -1.12 8.52
C TYR A 50 10.10 -1.60 7.08
N GLN A 51 10.68 -2.75 6.71
CA GLN A 51 10.39 -3.39 5.43
C GLN A 51 8.92 -3.77 5.30
N LEU A 52 8.33 -4.38 6.33
CA LEU A 52 6.92 -4.78 6.31
C LEU A 52 5.97 -3.57 6.29
N ILE A 53 6.31 -2.48 6.98
CA ILE A 53 5.56 -1.22 6.92
C ILE A 53 5.54 -0.70 5.48
N SER A 54 6.72 -0.57 4.86
CA SER A 54 6.85 -0.08 3.50
C SER A 54 6.06 -0.93 2.50
N ASN A 55 6.23 -2.26 2.57
CA ASN A 55 5.54 -3.21 1.70
C ASN A 55 4.02 -3.19 1.92
N SER A 56 3.56 -3.17 3.17
CA SER A 56 2.12 -3.12 3.48
C SER A 56 1.48 -1.84 2.97
N GLN A 57 2.17 -0.70 3.10
CA GLN A 57 1.66 0.58 2.61
C GLN A 57 1.53 0.60 1.09
N SER A 58 2.56 0.11 0.39
CA SER A 58 2.54 0.00 -1.08
C SER A 58 1.43 -0.95 -1.54
N LEU A 59 1.29 -2.14 -0.94
CA LEU A 59 0.23 -3.09 -1.28
C LEU A 59 -1.18 -2.57 -0.96
N TYR A 60 -1.35 -1.89 0.17
CA TYR A 60 -2.62 -1.24 0.51
C TYR A 60 -2.98 -0.17 -0.53
N ASN A 61 -2.03 0.69 -0.89
CA ASN A 61 -2.23 1.72 -1.92
C ASN A 61 -2.58 1.07 -3.28
N GLN A 62 -1.83 0.06 -3.70
CA GLN A 62 -2.09 -0.70 -4.94
C GLN A 62 -3.49 -1.30 -4.96
N GLN A 63 -3.95 -1.91 -3.86
CA GLN A 63 -5.30 -2.47 -3.77
C GLN A 63 -6.38 -1.40 -4.03
N LYS A 64 -6.19 -0.19 -3.50
CA LYS A 64 -7.13 0.92 -3.61
C LYS A 64 -7.11 1.55 -5.00
N VAL A 65 -5.92 1.76 -5.54
CA VAL A 65 -5.73 2.26 -6.91
C VAL A 65 -6.28 1.28 -7.93
N LEU A 66 -6.03 -0.02 -7.78
CA LEU A 66 -6.54 -1.07 -8.66
C LEU A 66 -8.08 -1.06 -8.71
N ARG A 67 -8.74 -0.96 -7.55
CA ARG A 67 -10.21 -0.86 -7.47
C ARG A 67 -10.72 0.39 -8.19
N ALA A 68 -10.10 1.54 -7.94
CA ALA A 68 -10.47 2.78 -8.61
C ALA A 68 -10.33 2.68 -10.14
N ILE A 69 -9.19 2.19 -10.63
CA ILE A 69 -8.93 2.01 -12.06
C ILE A 69 -9.95 1.07 -12.69
N LYS A 70 -10.25 -0.07 -12.06
CA LYS A 70 -11.26 -1.02 -12.57
C LYS A 70 -12.63 -0.35 -12.73
N ILE A 71 -13.06 0.44 -11.75
CA ILE A 71 -14.34 1.18 -11.84
C ILE A 71 -14.29 2.20 -12.98
N ILE A 72 -13.26 3.04 -13.01
CA ILE A 72 -13.15 4.13 -13.99
C ILE A 72 -13.06 3.60 -15.43
N SER A 73 -12.30 2.52 -15.65
CA SER A 73 -12.09 1.92 -16.98
C SER A 73 -13.36 1.37 -17.62
N GLN A 74 -14.42 1.13 -16.84
CA GLN A 74 -15.72 0.71 -17.36
C GLN A 74 -16.49 1.86 -18.01
N GLU A 75 -16.21 3.10 -17.62
CA GLU A 75 -16.97 4.28 -18.03
C GLU A 75 -16.16 5.24 -18.92
N GLN A 76 -14.83 5.19 -18.83
CA GLN A 76 -13.93 6.14 -19.46
C GLN A 76 -12.81 5.41 -20.19
N LYS A 77 -12.30 6.00 -21.28
CA LYS A 77 -11.13 5.48 -22.02
C LYS A 77 -9.80 5.93 -21.43
N SER A 78 -9.80 6.97 -20.59
CA SER A 78 -8.59 7.48 -19.97
C SER A 78 -8.92 8.30 -18.73
N ILE A 79 -7.96 8.44 -17.81
CA ILE A 79 -8.04 9.34 -16.66
C ILE A 79 -6.71 10.06 -16.42
N SER A 80 -6.75 11.30 -15.93
CA SER A 80 -5.52 11.98 -15.47
C SER A 80 -5.08 11.47 -14.09
N PHE A 81 -3.79 11.55 -13.76
CA PHE A 81 -3.34 11.17 -12.41
C PHE A 81 -3.93 12.07 -11.31
N LEU A 82 -4.22 13.34 -11.62
CA LEU A 82 -4.89 14.27 -10.71
C LEU A 82 -6.32 13.80 -10.40
N ASP A 83 -7.08 13.44 -11.42
CA ASP A 83 -8.45 12.96 -11.24
C ASP A 83 -8.48 11.59 -10.54
N LEU A 84 -7.52 10.71 -10.85
CA LEU A 84 -7.37 9.43 -10.16
C LEU A 84 -7.08 9.65 -8.67
N LYS A 85 -6.16 10.57 -8.33
CA LYS A 85 -5.84 10.90 -6.93
C LYS A 85 -7.08 11.37 -6.19
N GLU A 86 -7.84 12.29 -6.78
CA GLU A 86 -9.08 12.80 -6.19
C GLU A 86 -10.15 11.71 -6.06
N PHE A 87 -10.25 10.82 -7.03
CA PHE A 87 -11.16 9.68 -6.99
C PHE A 87 -10.82 8.74 -5.83
N VAL A 88 -9.54 8.34 -5.70
CA VAL A 88 -9.06 7.48 -4.61
C VAL A 88 -9.28 8.16 -3.25
N LYS A 89 -9.00 9.47 -3.13
CA LYS A 89 -9.24 10.22 -1.90
C LYS A 89 -10.72 10.21 -1.49
N LYS A 90 -11.63 10.43 -2.44
CA LYS A 90 -13.07 10.53 -2.15
C LYS A 90 -13.76 9.18 -1.97
N LYS A 91 -13.47 8.22 -2.84
CA LYS A 91 -14.16 6.92 -2.88
C LYS A 91 -13.52 5.89 -1.96
N GLU A 92 -12.19 5.83 -1.96
CA GLU A 92 -11.44 4.83 -1.20
C GLU A 92 -10.98 5.36 0.17
N LYS A 93 -11.14 6.67 0.43
CA LYS A 93 -10.74 7.36 1.67
C LYS A 93 -9.25 7.22 1.97
N VAL A 94 -8.42 7.23 0.93
CA VAL A 94 -6.95 7.13 1.05
C VAL A 94 -6.31 8.34 0.37
N GLU A 95 -5.44 9.01 1.12
CA GLU A 95 -4.62 10.11 0.60
C GLU A 95 -3.25 9.56 0.19
N ILE A 96 -2.93 9.70 -1.11
CA ILE A 96 -1.69 9.21 -1.70
C ILE A 96 -0.99 10.40 -2.36
N ASP A 97 0.31 10.55 -2.10
CA ASP A 97 1.12 11.52 -2.82
C ASP A 97 1.14 11.21 -4.34
N MET A 98 1.31 12.24 -5.18
CA MET A 98 1.29 12.07 -6.63
C MET A 98 2.40 11.16 -7.15
N GLN A 99 3.61 11.29 -6.61
CA GLN A 99 4.75 10.46 -7.01
C GLN A 99 4.52 9.00 -6.60
N ILE A 100 3.97 8.79 -5.40
CA ILE A 100 3.61 7.47 -4.90
C ILE A 100 2.50 6.87 -5.79
N LEU A 101 1.43 7.61 -6.05
CA LEU A 101 0.31 7.14 -6.89
C LEU A 101 0.81 6.67 -8.26
N ARG A 102 1.64 7.48 -8.92
CA ARG A 102 2.22 7.13 -10.22
C ARG A 102 3.05 5.85 -10.14
N ARG A 103 3.93 5.74 -9.15
CA ARG A 103 4.73 4.54 -8.91
C ARG A 103 3.86 3.30 -8.68
N GLU A 104 2.80 3.41 -7.87
CA GLU A 104 1.91 2.28 -7.62
C GLU A 104 1.17 1.84 -8.90
N VAL A 105 0.76 2.78 -9.76
CA VAL A 105 0.18 2.45 -11.08
C VAL A 105 1.20 1.74 -11.98
N GLU A 106 2.44 2.24 -12.03
CA GLU A 106 3.53 1.60 -12.80
C GLU A 106 3.77 0.16 -12.31
N ILE A 107 3.80 -0.07 -11.00
CA ILE A 107 3.93 -1.42 -10.42
C ILE A 107 2.75 -2.32 -10.82
N LEU A 108 1.51 -1.80 -10.77
CA LEU A 108 0.33 -2.56 -11.18
C LEU A 108 0.40 -2.98 -12.67
N ILE A 109 0.91 -2.12 -13.55
CA ILE A 109 1.14 -2.43 -14.97
C ILE A 109 2.23 -3.50 -15.12
N LEU A 110 3.38 -3.31 -14.46
CA LEU A 110 4.52 -4.25 -14.52
C LEU A 110 4.16 -5.64 -14.01
N ARG A 111 3.23 -5.73 -13.05
CA ARG A 111 2.69 -6.99 -12.53
C ARG A 111 1.52 -7.55 -13.35
N SER A 112 1.17 -6.90 -14.46
CA SER A 112 0.03 -7.26 -15.31
C SER A 112 -1.31 -7.33 -14.54
N LEU A 113 -1.47 -6.51 -13.50
CA LEU A 113 -2.72 -6.42 -12.73
C LEU A 113 -3.71 -5.42 -13.34
N ILE A 114 -3.22 -4.51 -14.18
CA ILE A 114 -4.01 -3.61 -15.03
C ILE A 114 -3.41 -3.60 -16.44
N GLU A 115 -4.28 -3.66 -17.44
CA GLU A 115 -3.92 -3.54 -18.84
C GLU A 115 -4.16 -2.10 -19.27
N CYS A 116 -3.18 -1.22 -19.06
CA CYS A 116 -3.27 0.18 -19.44
C CYS A 116 -1.90 0.74 -19.81
N LYS A 117 -1.89 1.93 -20.42
CA LYS A 117 -0.67 2.66 -20.80
C LYS A 117 -0.62 4.01 -20.10
N ILE A 118 0.57 4.42 -19.70
CA ILE A 118 0.81 5.78 -19.18
C ILE A 118 1.24 6.67 -20.35
N GLU A 119 0.44 7.69 -20.64
CA GLU A 119 0.73 8.70 -21.66
C GLU A 119 0.79 10.09 -21.02
N GLY A 120 2.01 10.58 -20.79
CA GLY A 120 2.24 11.86 -20.10
C GLY A 120 1.68 11.84 -18.67
N ASN A 121 0.63 12.62 -18.43
CA ASN A 121 -0.05 12.71 -17.12
C ASN A 121 -1.39 11.92 -17.07
N LYS A 122 -1.59 10.98 -18.00
CA LYS A 122 -2.81 10.20 -18.11
C LYS A 122 -2.55 8.71 -18.14
N ILE A 123 -3.54 7.96 -17.72
CA ILE A 123 -3.65 6.51 -17.89
C ILE A 123 -4.69 6.29 -18.99
N VAL A 124 -4.32 5.53 -20.02
CA VAL A 124 -5.20 5.13 -21.13
C VAL A 124 -5.51 3.65 -20.96
N PHE A 125 -6.80 3.31 -20.86
CA PHE A 125 -7.28 1.95 -20.68
C PHE A 125 -7.49 1.24 -22.03
#